data_AF-A0A494ZJQ5-F1
#
_entry.id   AF-A0A494ZJQ5-F1
#
_cell.length_a   1.000
_cell.length_b   1.000
_cell.length_c   1.000
_cell.angle_alpha   90.00
_cell.angle_beta   90.00
_cell.angle_gamma   90.00
#
_symmetry.space_group_name_H-M   'P 1'
#
loop_
_entity.id
_entity.type
_entity.pdbx_description
1 polymer ?
#
loop_
_entity_poly.entity_id
_entity_poly.type
_entity_poly.pdbx_seq_one_letter_code
_entity_poly.pdbx_strand_id
1 'polypeptide(L)'
;MNITYTQNGDYLIPNIIIRKTKPLGHYGRLRKAYLEMHRPILFNELVLSDKLFEHCAEIDETARNRMELIVRSLAEQNGVTEQLKAENQMEWVRQMNACKAQAEEIVKVELIYD
;
A
#
# COMPACT_ATOMS: atom_id res chain seq x y z
N MET A 1 -20.83 -15.81 -17.84
CA MET A 1 -20.89 -16.17 -16.40
C MET A 1 -22.18 -16.94 -16.18
N ASN A 2 -22.12 -18.21 -15.78
CA ASN A 2 -23.33 -18.95 -15.38
C ASN A 2 -23.53 -18.73 -13.88
N ILE A 3 -24.59 -18.01 -13.51
CA ILE A 3 -25.01 -17.83 -12.11
C ILE A 3 -25.90 -19.03 -11.75
N THR A 4 -25.55 -19.74 -10.68
CA THR A 4 -26.39 -20.81 -10.13
C THR A 4 -27.24 -20.25 -8.99
N TYR A 5 -28.33 -20.93 -8.64
CA TYR A 5 -29.28 -20.46 -7.64
C TYR A 5 -29.53 -21.53 -6.59
N THR A 6 -29.75 -21.10 -5.36
CA THR A 6 -30.21 -21.94 -4.24
C THR A 6 -31.64 -21.56 -3.89
N GLN A 7 -32.55 -22.52 -3.83
CA GLN A 7 -33.94 -22.29 -3.44
C GLN A 7 -34.03 -22.11 -1.91
N ASN A 8 -34.67 -21.03 -1.47
CA ASN A 8 -34.96 -20.74 -0.08
C ASN A 8 -36.44 -20.34 0.05
N GLY A 9 -37.27 -21.30 0.48
CA GLY A 9 -38.72 -21.20 0.42
C GLY A 9 -39.20 -21.02 -1.03
N ASP A 10 -39.95 -19.94 -1.26
CA ASP A 10 -40.51 -19.60 -2.57
C ASP A 10 -39.56 -18.78 -3.46
N TYR A 11 -38.33 -18.48 -2.97
CA TYR A 11 -37.38 -17.62 -3.67
C TYR A 11 -36.14 -18.38 -4.16
N LEU A 12 -35.62 -17.98 -5.33
CA LEU A 12 -34.32 -18.42 -5.85
C LEU A 12 -33.26 -17.36 -5.55
N ILE A 13 -32.34 -17.69 -4.65
CA ILE A 13 -31.24 -16.80 -4.25
C ILE A 13 -30.01 -17.12 -5.13
N PRO A 14 -29.43 -16.14 -5.84
CA PRO A 14 -28.23 -16.36 -6.64
C PRO A 14 -27.03 -16.71 -5.76
N ASN A 15 -26.26 -17.71 -6.19
CA ASN A 15 -25.02 -18.15 -5.54
C ASN A 15 -23.88 -17.21 -5.93
N ILE A 16 -23.80 -16.07 -5.24
CA ILE A 16 -22.77 -15.05 -5.46
C ILE A 16 -21.53 -15.44 -4.64
N ILE A 17 -20.42 -15.73 -5.33
CA ILE A 17 -19.13 -15.97 -4.69
C ILE A 17 -18.34 -14.66 -4.70
N ILE A 18 -18.12 -14.08 -3.53
CA ILE A 18 -17.25 -12.90 -3.38
C ILE A 18 -15.81 -13.39 -3.27
N ARG A 19 -14.94 -12.91 -4.16
CA ARG A 19 -13.50 -13.16 -4.07
C ARG A 19 -12.97 -12.47 -2.82
N LYS A 20 -12.34 -13.22 -1.92
CA LYS A 20 -11.67 -12.64 -0.76
C LYS A 20 -10.38 -11.97 -1.22
N THR A 21 -10.35 -10.65 -1.24
CA THR A 21 -9.12 -9.87 -1.44
C THR A 21 -8.35 -9.76 -0.13
N LYS A 22 -7.01 -9.78 -0.21
CA LYS A 22 -6.18 -9.50 0.96
C LYS A 22 -6.48 -8.08 1.49
N PRO A 23 -6.43 -7.85 2.81
CA PRO A 23 -6.57 -6.50 3.34
C PRO A 23 -5.44 -5.60 2.84
N LEU A 24 -5.77 -4.37 2.47
CA LEU A 24 -4.78 -3.39 2.03
C LEU A 24 -4.04 -2.79 3.22
N GLY A 25 -2.72 -2.67 3.10
CA GLY A 25 -1.86 -1.97 4.04
C GLY A 25 -2.04 -0.44 4.02
N HIS A 26 -1.06 0.27 4.56
CA HIS A 26 -1.10 1.73 4.61
C HIS A 26 -1.02 2.35 3.21
N TYR A 27 -0.03 1.94 2.41
CA TYR A 27 0.23 2.52 1.09
C TYR A 27 -0.84 2.12 0.07
N GLY A 28 -1.36 0.89 0.14
CA GLY A 28 -2.47 0.44 -0.71
C GLY A 28 -3.76 1.24 -0.47
N ARG A 29 -4.07 1.56 0.79
CA ARG A 29 -5.21 2.45 1.11
C ARG A 29 -4.97 3.87 0.60
N LEU A 30 -3.74 4.37 0.70
CA LEU A 30 -3.39 5.71 0.23
C LEU A 30 -3.50 5.81 -1.30
N ARG A 31 -3.02 4.79 -2.04
CA ARG A 31 -3.18 4.68 -3.50
C ARG A 31 -4.64 4.63 -3.90
N LYS A 32 -5.45 3.81 -3.23
CA LYS A 32 -6.89 3.75 -3.49
C LYS A 32 -7.55 5.12 -3.34
N ALA A 33 -7.30 5.81 -2.22
CA ALA A 33 -7.86 7.14 -1.96
C ALA A 33 -7.40 8.17 -3.00
N TYR A 34 -6.12 8.13 -3.39
CA TYR A 34 -5.59 9.02 -4.42
C TYR A 34 -6.26 8.78 -5.78
N LEU A 35 -6.42 7.51 -6.19
CA LEU A 35 -7.09 7.16 -7.45
C LEU A 35 -8.54 7.68 -7.46
N GLU A 36 -9.26 7.50 -6.36
CA GLU A 36 -10.65 7.95 -6.22
C GLU A 36 -10.78 9.48 -6.31
N MET A 37 -9.88 10.22 -5.65
CA MET A 37 -9.96 11.69 -5.58
C MET A 37 -9.35 12.41 -6.78
N HIS A 38 -8.27 11.86 -7.36
CA HIS A 38 -7.44 12.57 -8.33
C HIS A 38 -7.38 11.90 -9.70
N ARG A 39 -7.75 10.61 -9.81
CA ARG A 39 -7.72 9.85 -11.09
C ARG A 39 -9.00 9.05 -11.31
N PRO A 40 -10.17 9.71 -11.38
CA PRO A 40 -11.46 9.02 -11.43
C PRO A 40 -11.62 8.12 -12.66
N ILE A 41 -11.00 8.46 -13.79
CA ILE A 41 -11.05 7.63 -15.01
C ILE A 41 -10.37 6.28 -14.77
N LEU A 42 -9.12 6.28 -14.30
CA LEU A 42 -8.38 5.06 -14.00
C LEU A 42 -9.02 4.28 -12.84
N PHE A 43 -9.51 4.97 -11.82
CA PHE A 43 -10.26 4.35 -10.73
C PHE A 43 -11.47 3.57 -11.26
N ASN A 44 -12.30 4.20 -12.10
CA ASN A 44 -13.48 3.56 -12.68
C ASN A 44 -13.10 2.38 -13.58
N GLU A 45 -12.05 2.50 -14.39
CA GLU A 45 -11.55 1.39 -15.21
C GLU A 45 -11.13 0.18 -14.35
N LEU A 46 -10.41 0.41 -13.26
CA LEU A 46 -9.97 -0.63 -12.34
C LEU A 46 -11.13 -1.25 -11.54
N VAL A 47 -12.15 -0.46 -11.21
CA VAL A 47 -13.37 -0.95 -10.55
C VAL A 47 -14.17 -1.83 -11.51
N LEU A 48 -14.40 -1.38 -12.74
CA LEU A 48 -15.17 -2.11 -13.75
C LEU A 48 -14.49 -3.40 -14.20
N SER A 49 -13.16 -3.44 -14.15
CA SER A 49 -12.37 -4.64 -14.44
C SER A 49 -12.14 -5.56 -13.23
N ASP A 50 -12.67 -5.23 -12.05
CA ASP A 50 -12.47 -5.96 -10.78
C ASP A 50 -10.98 -6.09 -10.37
N LYS A 51 -10.14 -5.14 -10.78
CA LYS A 51 -8.68 -5.12 -10.55
C LYS A 51 -8.22 -4.08 -9.54
N LEU A 52 -9.10 -3.22 -9.05
CA LEU A 52 -8.72 -2.13 -8.12
C LEU A 52 -7.96 -2.62 -6.89
N PHE A 53 -8.46 -3.66 -6.23
CA PHE A 53 -7.83 -4.19 -5.01
C PHE A 53 -6.51 -4.90 -5.30
N GLU A 54 -6.40 -5.61 -6.41
CA GLU A 54 -5.16 -6.25 -6.86
C GLU A 54 -4.08 -5.20 -7.12
N HIS A 55 -4.41 -4.17 -7.92
CA HIS A 55 -3.51 -3.04 -8.19
C HIS A 55 -3.03 -2.35 -6.89
N CYS A 56 -3.95 -2.04 -5.98
CA CYS A 56 -3.58 -1.39 -4.72
C CYS A 56 -2.74 -2.30 -3.81
N ALA A 57 -2.92 -3.62 -3.86
CA ALA A 57 -2.12 -4.56 -3.09
C ALA A 57 -0.69 -4.69 -3.65
N GLU A 58 -0.53 -4.70 -4.97
CA GLU A 58 0.77 -4.69 -5.65
C GLU A 58 1.56 -3.41 -5.30
N ILE A 59 0.90 -2.25 -5.34
CA ILE A 59 1.51 -0.98 -4.95
C ILE A 59 1.88 -0.99 -3.47
N ASP A 60 1.04 -1.54 -2.58
CA ASP A 60 1.35 -1.63 -1.14
C ASP A 60 2.60 -2.46 -0.87
N GLU A 61 2.75 -3.60 -1.56
CA GLU A 61 3.92 -4.45 -1.44
C GLU A 61 5.17 -3.79 -2.00
N THR A 62 5.06 -3.20 -3.19
CA THR A 62 6.16 -2.48 -3.85
C THR A 62 6.64 -1.31 -2.99
N ALA A 63 5.71 -0.52 -2.44
CA ALA A 63 6.01 0.61 -1.58
C ALA A 63 6.70 0.20 -0.29
N ARG A 64 6.30 -0.92 0.32
CA ARG A 64 6.96 -1.46 1.53
C ARG A 64 8.40 -1.88 1.25
N ASN A 65 8.61 -2.63 0.17
CA ASN A 65 9.96 -3.05 -0.23
C ASN A 65 10.83 -1.84 -0.57
N ARG A 66 10.28 -0.85 -1.27
CA ARG A 66 10.98 0.39 -1.63
C ARG A 66 11.35 1.21 -0.40
N MET A 67 10.44 1.32 0.57
CA MET A 67 10.67 2.00 1.85
C MET A 67 11.87 1.42 2.60
N GLU A 68 11.93 0.10 2.75
CA GLU A 68 13.04 -0.57 3.46
C GLU A 68 14.39 -0.31 2.78
N LEU A 69 14.43 -0.36 1.45
CA LEU A 69 15.65 -0.10 0.68
C LEU A 69 16.13 1.35 0.85
N ILE A 70 15.22 2.33 0.75
CA ILE A 70 15.59 3.74 0.87
C ILE A 70 16.03 4.07 2.29
N VAL A 71 15.29 3.61 3.31
CA VAL A 71 15.67 3.86 4.71
C VAL A 71 17.05 3.29 5.01
N ARG A 72 17.35 2.07 4.56
CA ARG A 72 18.68 1.48 4.73
C ARG A 72 19.77 2.32 4.04
N SER A 73 19.54 2.71 2.79
CA SER A 73 20.49 3.54 2.04
C SER A 73 20.73 4.90 2.70
N LEU A 74 19.69 5.55 3.22
CA LEU A 74 19.79 6.84 3.90
C LEU A 74 20.49 6.72 5.26
N ALA A 75 20.20 5.65 6.01
CA ALA A 75 20.85 5.37 7.27
C ALA A 75 22.36 5.13 7.10
N GLU A 76 22.76 4.39 6.07
CA GLU A 76 24.18 4.17 5.71
C GLU A 76 24.86 5.49 5.33
N GLN A 77 24.22 6.31 4.49
CA GLN A 77 24.75 7.61 4.06
C GLN A 77 24.91 8.61 5.21
N ASN A 78 23.95 8.61 6.14
CA ASN A 78 23.96 9.51 7.29
C ASN A 78 24.79 8.99 8.47
N GLY A 79 25.40 7.80 8.36
CA GLY A 79 26.21 7.22 9.42
C GLY A 79 25.41 6.79 10.66
N VAL A 80 24.13 6.45 10.47
CA VAL A 80 23.23 5.98 11.55
C VAL A 80 23.58 4.54 11.91
N THR A 81 24.63 4.39 12.73
CA THR A 81 25.18 3.08 13.12
C THR A 81 24.73 2.65 14.52
N GLU A 82 24.91 1.37 14.84
CA GLU A 82 24.71 0.88 16.21
C GLU A 82 25.73 1.48 17.21
N GLN A 83 26.89 1.97 16.74
CA GLN A 83 27.82 2.73 17.58
C GLN A 83 27.21 4.07 18.02
N LEU A 84 26.63 4.82 17.07
CA LEU A 84 25.90 6.06 17.38
C LEU A 84 24.76 5.81 18.37
N LYS A 85 24.06 4.68 18.23
CA LYS A 85 22.98 4.29 19.15
C LYS A 85 23.47 4.02 20.58
N ALA A 86 24.65 3.41 20.72
CA ALA A 86 25.26 3.14 22.02
C ALA A 86 25.78 4.41 22.69
N GLU A 87 26.35 5.34 21.91
CA GLU A 87 26.89 6.61 22.40
C GLU A 87 25.80 7.66 22.66
N ASN A 88 24.82 7.77 21.78
CA ASN A 88 23.74 8.74 21.85
C ASN A 88 22.45 8.21 21.20
N GLN A 89 21.70 7.44 21.97
CA GLN A 89 20.44 6.82 21.53
C GLN A 89 19.41 7.86 21.01
N MET A 90 19.31 9.04 21.65
CA MET A 90 18.33 10.05 21.25
C MET A 90 18.66 10.65 19.89
N GLU A 91 19.94 10.89 19.61
CA GLU A 91 20.38 11.36 18.30
C GLU A 91 20.17 10.29 17.22
N TRP A 92 20.46 9.03 17.55
CA TRP A 92 20.19 7.91 16.64
C TRP A 92 18.70 7.83 16.26
N VAL A 93 17.79 7.95 17.24
CA VAL A 93 16.33 7.95 16.98
C VAL A 93 15.95 9.15 16.11
N ARG A 94 16.50 10.34 16.36
CA ARG A 94 16.25 11.55 15.57
C ARG A 94 16.63 11.35 14.11
N GLN A 95 17.84 10.84 13.85
CA GLN A 95 18.33 10.62 12.49
C GLN A 95 17.59 9.49 11.77
N MET A 96 17.29 8.40 12.47
CA MET A 96 16.49 7.31 11.90
C MET A 96 15.09 7.76 11.50
N ASN A 97 14.45 8.59 12.33
CA ASN A 97 13.14 9.18 12.01
C ASN A 97 13.22 10.14 10.81
N ALA A 98 14.29 10.92 10.68
CA ALA A 98 14.50 11.78 9.52
C ALA A 98 14.67 10.95 8.23
N CYS A 99 15.46 9.87 8.27
CA CYS A 99 15.61 8.94 7.14
C CYS A 99 14.26 8.32 6.75
N LYS A 100 13.47 7.90 7.75
CA LYS A 100 12.13 7.35 7.52
C LYS A 100 11.19 8.37 6.87
N ALA A 101 11.14 9.60 7.37
CA ALA A 101 10.30 10.66 6.81
C ALA A 101 10.68 10.96 5.36
N GLN A 102 11.98 11.06 5.07
CA GLN A 102 12.47 11.29 3.71
C GLN A 102 12.11 10.12 2.77
N ALA A 103 12.29 8.88 3.22
CA ALA A 103 11.93 7.70 2.45
C ALA A 103 10.42 7.64 2.16
N GLU A 104 9.58 8.00 3.12
CA GLU A 104 8.13 8.01 2.96
C GLU A 104 7.68 9.00 1.87
N GLU A 105 8.26 10.20 1.84
CA GLU A 105 7.95 11.19 0.80
C GLU A 105 8.38 10.73 -0.59
N ILE A 106 9.56 10.11 -0.71
CA ILE A 106 10.02 9.54 -1.97
C ILE A 106 9.04 8.45 -2.45
N VAL A 107 8.67 7.51 -1.58
CA VAL A 107 7.74 6.43 -1.91
C VAL A 107 6.37 6.95 -2.34
N LYS A 108 5.83 7.96 -1.64
CA LYS A 108 4.54 8.57 -2.00
C LYS A 108 4.58 9.18 -3.40
N VAL A 109 5.63 9.94 -3.71
CA VAL A 109 5.78 10.57 -5.02
C VAL A 109 6.00 9.53 -6.12
N GLU A 110 6.87 8.54 -5.90
CA GLU A 110 7.22 7.54 -6.91
C GLU A 110 6.06 6.57 -7.22
N LEU A 111 5.29 6.14 -6.21
CA LEU A 111 4.38 5.00 -6.35
C LEU A 111 2.91 5.33 -6.10
N ILE A 112 2.63 6.41 -5.37
CA ILE A 112 1.26 6.69 -4.93
C ILE A 112 0.63 7.85 -5.68
N TYR A 113 1.38 8.91 -5.94
CA TYR A 113 0.87 10.11 -6.60
C TYR A 113 1.21 10.19 -8.09
N ASP A 114 1.93 9.19 -8.61
CA ASP A 114 2.18 9.03 -10.04
C ASP A 114 0.98 8.53 -10.86
#